data_AF-A0A7S2EHT8-F1
#
_entry.id   AF-A0A7S2EHT8-F1
#
_cell.length_a   1.000
_cell.length_b   1.000
_cell.length_c   1.000
_cell.angle_alpha   90.00
_cell.angle_beta   90.00
_cell.angle_gamma   90.00
#
_symmetry.space_group_name_H-M   'P 1'
#
loop_
_entity.id
_entity.type
_entity.pdbx_description
1 polymer ?
#
loop_
_entity_poly.entity_id
_entity_poly.type
_entity_poly.pdbx_seq_one_letter_code
_entity_poly.pdbx_strand_id
1 'polypeptide(L)'
;DGINQGHNRSNRKGSANPKCMRYFPRRTSTLLLIAAVIAFIVSLPTLIVLAVRDYKSGRTDFAAFYSAASFVLATLVLSTREIYKHLRHWYMPDVQKYVVRILWMVPVYAMQSWLSLRFHKARIYIDTMRDLYEAFVIQSFVYYLIELLGGEERLTFALQNRDAHLGEHGSFLSYFLNTWEMGAEFLAQCKWGVLQYVVIR
;
A
#
# COMPACT_ATOMS: atom_id res chain seq x y z
N ASP A 1 39.32 -22.88 36.60
CA ASP A 1 39.28 -22.97 35.13
C ASP A 1 37.82 -23.04 34.70
N GLY A 2 37.21 -22.11 33.96
CA GLY A 2 37.73 -21.28 32.88
C GLY A 2 36.78 -21.42 31.68
N ILE A 3 35.82 -20.49 31.60
CA ILE A 3 34.89 -20.08 30.53
C ILE A 3 35.26 -20.46 29.07
N ASN A 4 34.29 -20.98 28.29
CA ASN A 4 33.83 -20.52 26.93
C ASN A 4 32.99 -21.61 26.21
N GLN A 5 31.68 -21.44 25.98
CA GLN A 5 31.01 -20.76 24.85
C GLN A 5 31.31 -21.29 23.43
N GLY A 6 30.23 -21.53 22.67
CA GLY A 6 30.24 -21.85 21.24
C GLY A 6 28.93 -22.53 20.83
N HIS A 7 27.78 -21.88 20.94
CA HIS A 7 27.24 -21.01 19.88
C HIS A 7 27.22 -21.70 18.50
N ASN A 8 26.28 -22.62 18.27
CA ASN A 8 25.91 -22.99 16.89
C ASN A 8 24.52 -23.65 16.77
N ARG A 9 23.45 -22.88 17.02
CA ARG A 9 22.09 -23.21 16.56
C ARG A 9 21.45 -22.04 15.79
N SER A 10 22.26 -21.29 15.06
CA SER A 10 21.82 -20.24 14.12
C SER A 10 21.89 -20.72 12.68
N ASN A 11 21.33 -21.88 12.34
CA ASN A 11 21.23 -22.24 10.92
C ASN A 11 20.15 -23.29 10.65
N ARG A 12 18.88 -22.88 10.66
CA ARG A 12 17.75 -23.58 10.01
C ARG A 12 16.42 -22.86 10.26
N LYS A 13 16.18 -21.73 9.58
CA LYS A 13 14.83 -21.37 9.09
C LYS A 13 15.00 -20.70 7.74
N GLY A 14 14.21 -21.20 6.78
CA GLY A 14 14.54 -21.21 5.37
C GLY A 14 14.78 -19.82 4.77
N SER A 15 15.88 -19.73 4.02
CA SER A 15 15.95 -18.87 2.85
C SER A 15 14.76 -19.23 1.95
N ALA A 16 13.62 -18.56 2.16
CA ALA A 16 12.56 -18.49 1.19
C ALA A 16 13.14 -17.73 0.01
N ASN A 17 13.68 -18.49 -0.94
CA ASN A 17 14.20 -18.01 -2.20
C ASN A 17 13.02 -17.38 -2.96
N PRO A 18 12.90 -16.05 -3.12
CA PRO A 18 11.94 -15.51 -4.05
C PRO A 18 12.57 -15.58 -5.45
N LYS A 19 12.90 -16.80 -5.89
CA LYS A 19 13.23 -17.03 -7.29
C LYS A 19 11.95 -16.84 -8.09
N CYS A 20 12.00 -15.82 -8.95
CA CYS A 20 11.13 -15.57 -10.10
C CYS A 20 9.85 -14.75 -9.85
N MET A 21 9.97 -13.56 -9.23
CA MET A 21 9.13 -12.46 -9.71
C MET A 21 9.82 -11.89 -10.95
N ARG A 22 9.28 -12.22 -12.13
CA ARG A 22 9.77 -11.82 -13.46
C ARG A 22 10.36 -10.41 -13.41
N TYR A 23 11.67 -10.32 -13.66
CA TYR A 23 12.33 -9.10 -14.10
C TYR A 23 11.57 -8.62 -15.35
N PHE A 24 10.62 -7.70 -15.20
CA PHE A 24 10.01 -7.06 -16.36
C PHE A 24 11.15 -6.37 -17.11
N PRO A 25 11.32 -6.60 -18.42
CA PRO A 25 12.48 -6.08 -19.12
C PRO A 25 12.57 -4.57 -18.88
N ARG A 26 13.72 -4.13 -18.36
CA ARG A 26 13.97 -2.71 -18.03
C ARG A 26 13.63 -1.78 -19.20
N ARG A 27 13.66 -2.25 -20.44
CA ARG A 27 13.27 -1.50 -21.65
C ARG A 27 11.75 -1.45 -21.86
N THR A 28 11.02 -2.56 -21.69
CA THR A 28 9.57 -2.60 -21.91
C THR A 28 8.80 -1.72 -20.92
N SER A 29 9.20 -1.68 -19.63
CA SER A 29 8.54 -0.79 -18.65
C SER A 29 8.76 0.68 -18.97
N THR A 30 9.97 1.08 -19.38
CA THR A 30 10.25 2.48 -19.76
C THR A 30 9.49 2.88 -21.03
N LEU A 31 9.44 2.00 -22.03
CA LEU A 31 8.71 2.24 -23.27
C LEU A 31 7.20 2.40 -23.01
N LEU A 32 6.63 1.56 -22.14
CA LEU A 32 5.24 1.69 -21.70
C LEU A 32 4.97 3.03 -20.99
N LEU A 33 5.90 3.47 -20.15
CA LEU A 33 5.79 4.75 -19.45
C LEU A 33 5.87 5.95 -20.39
N ILE A 34 6.82 5.91 -21.33
CA ILE A 34 6.96 6.96 -22.35
C ILE A 34 5.71 6.99 -23.23
N ALA A 35 5.21 5.83 -23.66
CA ALA A 35 3.95 5.74 -24.41
C ALA A 35 2.76 6.28 -23.61
N ALA A 36 2.66 5.99 -22.31
CA ALA A 36 1.60 6.51 -21.45
C ALA A 36 1.68 8.04 -21.27
N VAL A 37 2.88 8.60 -21.14
CA VAL A 37 3.10 10.05 -21.06
C VAL A 37 2.76 10.74 -22.39
N ILE A 38 3.13 10.15 -23.52
CA ILE A 38 2.74 10.66 -24.85
C ILE A 38 1.23 10.60 -25.02
N ALA A 39 0.60 9.47 -24.67
CA ALA A 39 -0.85 9.32 -24.71
C ALA A 39 -1.54 10.35 -23.81
N PHE A 40 -0.99 10.66 -22.64
CA PHE A 40 -1.47 11.72 -21.76
C PHE A 40 -1.39 13.11 -22.40
N ILE A 41 -0.25 13.46 -22.99
CA ILE A 41 -0.05 14.77 -23.66
C ILE A 41 -1.02 14.95 -24.83
N VAL A 42 -1.40 13.87 -25.52
CA VAL A 42 -2.37 13.92 -26.64
C VAL A 42 -3.82 13.90 -26.14
N SER A 43 -4.12 13.07 -25.14
CA SER A 43 -5.49 12.88 -24.63
C SER A 43 -5.99 14.04 -23.78
N LEU A 44 -5.11 14.70 -23.00
CA LEU A 44 -5.45 15.90 -22.22
C LEU A 44 -6.08 17.01 -23.07
N PRO A 45 -5.42 17.52 -24.12
CA PRO A 45 -5.97 18.59 -24.94
C PRO A 45 -7.23 18.14 -25.68
N THR A 46 -7.33 16.88 -26.11
CA THR A 46 -8.58 16.38 -26.72
C THR A 46 -9.74 16.35 -25.74
N LEU A 47 -9.53 15.92 -24.50
CA LEU A 47 -10.58 15.89 -23.46
C LEU A 47 -10.99 17.30 -23.04
N ILE A 48 -10.03 18.22 -22.95
CA ILE A 48 -10.30 19.64 -22.64
C ILE A 48 -11.09 20.30 -23.78
N VAL A 49 -10.72 20.07 -25.04
CA VAL A 49 -11.45 20.63 -26.19
C VAL A 49 -12.87 20.07 -26.27
N LEU A 50 -13.06 18.77 -26.00
CA LEU A 50 -14.39 18.16 -25.93
C LEU A 50 -15.21 18.71 -24.76
N ALA A 51 -14.60 18.88 -23.58
CA ALA A 51 -15.27 19.48 -22.42
C ALA A 51 -15.71 20.93 -22.69
N VAL A 52 -14.86 21.75 -23.33
CA VAL A 52 -15.18 23.14 -23.69
C VAL A 52 -16.26 23.20 -24.77
N ARG A 53 -16.24 22.28 -25.75
CA ARG A 53 -17.30 22.17 -26.77
C ARG A 53 -18.64 21.81 -26.15
N ASP A 54 -18.68 20.83 -25.24
CA ASP A 54 -19.90 20.41 -24.56
C ASP A 54 -20.42 21.46 -23.58
N TYR A 55 -19.53 22.19 -22.89
CA TYR A 55 -19.90 23.34 -22.06
C TYR A 55 -20.60 24.42 -22.90
N LYS A 56 -20.05 24.73 -24.08
CA LYS A 56 -20.64 25.71 -25.00
C LYS A 56 -21.97 25.23 -25.61
N SER A 57 -22.19 23.91 -25.65
CA SER A 57 -23.43 23.29 -26.11
C SER A 57 -24.52 23.18 -25.03
N GLY A 58 -24.26 23.65 -23.80
CA GLY A 58 -25.23 23.65 -22.71
C GLY A 58 -25.44 22.30 -22.00
N ARG A 59 -24.54 21.33 -22.20
CA ARG A 59 -24.58 20.00 -21.54
C ARG A 59 -23.54 19.92 -20.42
N THR A 60 -23.91 20.40 -19.24
CA THR A 60 -23.02 20.48 -18.06
C THR A 60 -22.57 19.13 -17.52
N ASP A 61 -23.41 18.09 -17.63
CA ASP A 61 -23.12 16.77 -17.05
C ASP A 61 -21.96 16.05 -17.75
N PHE A 62 -21.88 16.17 -19.08
CA PHE A 62 -20.81 15.56 -19.87
C PHE A 62 -19.50 16.33 -19.72
N ALA A 63 -19.55 17.66 -19.61
CA ALA A 63 -18.37 18.48 -19.35
C ALA A 63 -17.68 18.09 -18.03
N ALA A 64 -18.45 17.84 -16.96
CA ALA A 64 -17.94 17.37 -15.68
C ALA A 64 -17.31 15.96 -15.78
N PHE A 65 -17.89 15.09 -16.60
CA PHE A 65 -17.35 13.74 -16.82
C PHE A 65 -16.00 13.75 -17.55
N TYR A 66 -15.87 14.55 -18.61
CA TYR A 66 -14.62 14.67 -19.37
C TYR A 66 -13.52 15.39 -18.56
N SER A 67 -13.88 16.37 -17.74
CA SER A 67 -12.91 17.02 -16.84
C SER A 67 -12.43 16.05 -15.75
N ALA A 68 -13.31 15.27 -15.12
CA ALA A 68 -12.90 14.25 -14.16
C ALA A 68 -11.98 13.19 -14.80
N ALA A 69 -12.27 12.76 -16.04
CA ALA A 69 -11.44 11.81 -16.77
C ALA A 69 -10.00 12.32 -16.99
N SER A 70 -9.83 13.61 -17.27
CA SER A 70 -8.51 14.19 -17.52
C SER A 70 -7.64 14.23 -16.25
N PHE A 71 -8.23 14.56 -15.11
CA PHE A 71 -7.55 14.51 -13.81
C PHE A 71 -7.17 13.08 -13.42
N VAL A 72 -8.07 12.10 -13.61
CA VAL A 72 -7.75 10.69 -13.34
C VAL A 72 -6.59 10.22 -14.21
N LEU A 73 -6.58 10.60 -15.49
CA LEU A 73 -5.50 10.24 -16.39
C LEU A 73 -4.15 10.86 -15.95
N ALA A 74 -4.16 12.10 -15.48
CA ALA A 74 -2.97 12.74 -14.92
C ALA A 74 -2.46 11.97 -13.69
N THR A 75 -3.35 11.61 -12.78
CA THR A 75 -3.02 10.83 -11.59
C THR A 75 -2.45 9.46 -11.94
N LEU A 76 -3.02 8.76 -12.93
CA LEU A 76 -2.51 7.46 -13.40
C LEU A 76 -1.07 7.59 -13.92
N VAL A 77 -0.77 8.61 -14.71
CA VAL A 77 0.57 8.85 -15.27
C VAL A 77 1.56 9.16 -14.17
N LEU A 78 1.21 10.08 -13.26
CA LEU A 78 2.06 10.45 -12.14
C LEU A 78 2.33 9.26 -11.20
N SER A 79 1.29 8.52 -10.81
CA SER A 79 1.43 7.33 -9.99
C SER A 79 2.31 6.27 -10.65
N THR A 80 2.11 6.02 -11.95
CA THR A 80 2.94 5.06 -12.70
C THR A 80 4.41 5.50 -12.73
N ARG A 81 4.70 6.81 -12.84
CA ARG A 81 6.07 7.34 -12.77
C ARG A 81 6.69 7.12 -11.38
N GLU A 82 5.94 7.37 -10.30
CA GLU A 82 6.44 7.16 -8.94
C GLU A 82 6.69 5.68 -8.66
N ILE A 83 5.74 4.81 -8.96
CA ILE A 83 5.90 3.35 -8.83
C ILE A 83 7.11 2.86 -9.64
N TYR A 84 7.34 3.41 -10.82
CA TYR A 84 8.49 3.07 -11.64
C TYR A 84 9.82 3.55 -11.06
N LYS A 85 9.90 4.75 -10.49
CA LYS A 85 11.11 5.22 -9.80
C LYS A 85 11.49 4.29 -8.67
N HIS A 86 10.50 3.84 -7.88
CA HIS A 86 10.71 2.82 -6.87
C HIS A 86 11.20 1.53 -7.54
N LEU A 87 10.49 0.97 -8.53
CA LEU A 87 10.91 -0.26 -9.23
C LEU A 87 12.32 -0.19 -9.85
N ARG A 88 12.80 0.99 -10.24
CA ARG A 88 14.15 1.19 -10.82
C ARG A 88 15.25 1.18 -9.78
N HIS A 89 15.01 1.75 -8.60
CA HIS A 89 15.96 1.77 -7.48
C HIS A 89 15.56 0.72 -6.45
N TRP A 90 15.67 -0.56 -6.84
CA TRP A 90 15.43 -1.71 -5.97
C TRP A 90 16.63 -1.96 -5.04
N TYR A 91 16.74 -1.17 -3.98
CA TYR A 91 17.82 -1.28 -2.99
C TYR A 91 17.50 -2.32 -1.89
N MET A 92 16.23 -2.39 -1.47
CA MET A 92 15.75 -3.32 -0.44
C MET A 92 14.39 -3.92 -0.84
N PRO A 93 14.35 -5.08 -1.54
CA PRO A 93 13.12 -5.64 -2.10
C PRO A 93 12.08 -6.02 -1.03
N ASP A 94 12.54 -6.38 0.18
CA ASP A 94 11.66 -6.80 1.27
C ASP A 94 10.79 -5.68 1.81
N VAL A 95 11.34 -4.48 1.93
CA VAL A 95 10.60 -3.29 2.37
C VAL A 95 9.79 -2.71 1.21
N GLN A 96 10.38 -2.69 0.02
CA GLN A 96 9.86 -1.95 -1.12
C GLN A 96 8.60 -2.55 -1.74
N LYS A 97 8.41 -3.87 -1.65
CA LYS A 97 7.18 -4.54 -2.09
C LYS A 97 5.94 -3.99 -1.40
N TYR A 98 6.05 -3.60 -0.12
CA TYR A 98 4.95 -3.00 0.63
C TYR A 98 4.69 -1.56 0.22
N VAL A 99 5.74 -0.76 -0.01
CA VAL A 99 5.62 0.62 -0.51
C VAL A 99 4.89 0.66 -1.85
N VAL A 100 5.23 -0.25 -2.77
CA VAL A 100 4.55 -0.34 -4.06
C VAL A 100 3.05 -0.62 -3.88
N ARG A 101 2.66 -1.55 -2.99
CA ARG A 101 1.23 -1.83 -2.69
C ARG A 101 0.48 -0.60 -2.15
N ILE A 102 1.13 0.20 -1.31
CA ILE A 102 0.56 1.45 -0.77
C ILE A 102 0.40 2.49 -1.89
N LEU A 103 1.41 2.65 -2.76
CA LEU A 103 1.36 3.60 -3.89
C LEU A 103 0.27 3.26 -4.91
N TRP A 104 -0.11 1.99 -5.05
CA TRP A 104 -1.25 1.55 -5.87
C TRP A 104 -2.61 2.06 -5.37
N MET A 105 -2.71 2.60 -4.14
CA MET A 105 -3.92 3.23 -3.63
C MET A 105 -4.35 4.44 -4.46
N VAL A 106 -3.40 5.33 -4.80
CA VAL A 106 -3.66 6.57 -5.54
C VAL A 106 -4.37 6.33 -6.90
N PRO A 107 -3.88 5.45 -7.79
CA PRO A 107 -4.52 5.21 -9.08
C PRO A 107 -5.87 4.49 -8.95
N VAL A 108 -5.99 3.56 -7.99
CA VAL A 108 -7.26 2.84 -7.73
C VAL A 108 -8.36 3.81 -7.30
N TYR A 109 -8.06 4.70 -6.36
CA TYR A 109 -9.03 5.68 -5.85
C TYR A 109 -9.43 6.70 -6.92
N ALA A 110 -8.48 7.12 -7.77
CA ALA A 110 -8.76 8.00 -8.90
C ALA A 110 -9.73 7.35 -9.90
N MET A 111 -9.46 6.10 -10.32
CA MET A 111 -10.34 5.37 -11.24
C MET A 111 -11.73 5.15 -10.64
N GLN A 112 -11.80 4.76 -9.37
CA GLN A 112 -13.04 4.58 -8.65
C GLN A 112 -13.90 5.85 -8.60
N SER A 113 -13.27 7.01 -8.34
CA SER A 113 -13.97 8.30 -8.27
C SER A 113 -14.62 8.65 -9.61
N TRP A 114 -13.93 8.40 -10.72
CA TRP A 114 -14.48 8.60 -12.06
C TRP A 114 -15.55 7.57 -12.42
N LEU A 115 -15.37 6.31 -12.04
CA LEU A 115 -16.34 5.24 -12.30
C LEU A 115 -17.65 5.46 -11.53
N SER A 116 -17.57 5.96 -10.30
CA SER A 116 -18.73 6.33 -9.46
C SER A 116 -19.59 7.42 -10.12
N LEU A 117 -18.95 8.36 -10.84
CA LEU A 117 -19.65 9.40 -11.59
C LEU A 117 -20.51 8.83 -12.73
N ARG A 118 -20.05 7.74 -13.38
CA ARG A 118 -20.74 7.12 -14.52
C ARG A 118 -21.74 6.04 -14.12
N PHE A 119 -21.40 5.21 -13.14
CA PHE A 119 -22.14 4.01 -12.77
C PHE A 119 -22.66 4.07 -11.34
N HIS A 120 -23.71 4.86 -11.12
CA HIS A 120 -24.36 4.97 -9.82
C HIS A 120 -24.89 3.63 -9.28
N LYS A 121 -25.34 2.72 -10.16
CA LYS A 121 -25.81 1.38 -9.77
C LYS A 121 -24.69 0.47 -9.26
N ALA A 122 -23.44 0.70 -9.68
CA ALA A 122 -22.28 -0.06 -9.24
C ALA A 122 -21.63 0.53 -7.98
N ARG A 123 -22.17 1.63 -7.44
CA ARG A 123 -21.61 2.34 -6.27
C ARG A 123 -21.35 1.40 -5.10
N ILE A 124 -22.32 0.54 -4.78
CA ILE A 124 -22.19 -0.41 -3.65
C ILE A 124 -20.97 -1.33 -3.84
N TYR A 125 -20.80 -1.93 -5.02
CA TYR A 125 -19.66 -2.79 -5.32
C TYR A 125 -18.33 -2.04 -5.29
N ILE A 126 -18.32 -0.82 -5.83
CA ILE A 126 -17.15 0.05 -5.88
C ILE A 126 -16.73 0.48 -4.46
N ASP A 127 -17.69 0.83 -3.61
CA ASP A 127 -17.44 1.17 -2.20
C ASP A 127 -16.92 -0.04 -1.42
N THR A 128 -17.52 -1.23 -1.57
CA THR A 128 -17.01 -2.47 -0.93
C THR A 128 -15.58 -2.79 -1.35
N MET A 129 -15.23 -2.64 -2.63
CA MET A 129 -13.86 -2.85 -3.11
C MET A 129 -12.86 -1.87 -2.49
N ARG A 130 -13.29 -0.63 -2.23
CA ARG A 130 -12.45 0.36 -1.54
C ARG A 130 -12.19 -0.03 -0.10
N ASP A 131 -13.24 -0.45 0.61
CA ASP A 131 -13.14 -0.82 2.01
C ASP A 131 -12.21 -2.04 2.18
N LEU A 132 -12.31 -3.03 1.28
CA LEU A 132 -11.39 -4.17 1.23
C LEU A 132 -9.94 -3.75 0.90
N TYR A 133 -9.75 -2.82 -0.05
CA TYR A 133 -8.42 -2.36 -0.42
C TYR A 133 -7.76 -1.56 0.70
N GLU A 134 -8.51 -0.73 1.43
CA GLU A 134 -8.00 0.05 2.55
C GLU A 134 -7.48 -0.87 3.66
N ALA A 135 -8.24 -1.91 3.99
CA ALA A 135 -7.82 -2.96 4.90
C ALA A 135 -6.51 -3.64 4.45
N PHE A 136 -6.42 -4.00 3.17
CA PHE A 136 -5.19 -4.58 2.60
C PHE A 136 -3.98 -3.63 2.67
N VAL A 137 -4.19 -2.33 2.45
CA VAL A 137 -3.15 -1.30 2.54
C VAL A 137 -2.66 -1.15 3.98
N ILE A 138 -3.55 -1.13 4.96
CA ILE A 138 -3.18 -1.06 6.39
C ILE A 138 -2.37 -2.30 6.79
N GLN A 139 -2.80 -3.48 6.36
CA GLN A 139 -2.03 -4.70 6.56
C GLN A 139 -0.62 -4.58 5.96
N SER A 140 -0.51 -4.17 4.70
CA SER A 140 0.77 -3.95 4.04
C SER A 140 1.65 -2.90 4.74
N PHE A 141 1.05 -1.85 5.29
CA PHE A 141 1.75 -0.80 6.04
C PHE A 141 2.33 -1.31 7.36
N VAL A 142 1.60 -2.14 8.10
CA VAL A 142 2.12 -2.72 9.34
C VAL A 142 3.32 -3.63 9.07
N TYR A 143 3.24 -4.49 8.05
CA TYR A 143 4.40 -5.29 7.63
C TYR A 143 5.58 -4.44 7.12
N TYR A 144 5.29 -3.31 6.46
CA TYR A 144 6.32 -2.34 6.09
C TYR A 144 7.06 -1.79 7.32
N LEU A 145 6.35 -1.41 8.38
CA LEU A 145 6.97 -0.92 9.62
C LEU A 145 7.84 -1.98 10.28
N ILE A 146 7.39 -3.24 10.32
CA ILE A 146 8.15 -4.35 10.90
C ILE A 146 9.50 -4.53 10.18
N GLU A 147 9.49 -4.52 8.84
CA GLU A 147 10.73 -4.62 8.06
C GLU A 147 11.61 -3.37 8.19
N LEU A 148 11.00 -2.18 8.25
CA LEU A 148 11.73 -0.91 8.39
C LEU A 148 12.50 -0.83 9.72
N LEU A 149 11.98 -1.43 10.79
CA LEU A 149 12.64 -1.50 12.10
C LEU A 149 13.73 -2.59 12.18
N GLY A 150 14.05 -3.24 11.06
CA GLY A 150 15.11 -4.25 10.99
C GLY A 150 14.61 -5.69 11.17
N GLY A 151 13.32 -5.92 10.92
CA GLY A 151 12.68 -7.23 10.96
C GLY A 151 12.05 -7.58 12.30
N GLU A 152 11.32 -8.70 12.31
CA GLU A 152 10.56 -9.16 13.48
C GLU A 152 11.44 -9.39 14.71
N GLU A 153 12.60 -10.05 14.57
CA GLU A 153 13.47 -10.35 15.72
C GLU A 153 14.04 -9.09 16.38
N ARG A 154 14.57 -8.14 15.60
CA ARG A 154 15.11 -6.87 16.16
C ARG A 154 14.01 -6.02 16.77
N LEU A 155 12.82 -6.02 16.18
CA LEU A 155 11.66 -5.32 16.72
C LEU A 155 11.20 -5.93 18.04
N THR A 156 11.10 -7.25 18.14
CA THR A 156 10.74 -7.92 19.40
C THR A 156 11.76 -7.65 20.51
N PHE A 157 13.06 -7.69 20.19
CA PHE A 157 14.11 -7.34 21.13
C PHE A 157 14.04 -5.87 21.56
N ALA A 158 13.83 -4.96 20.61
CA ALA A 158 13.67 -3.54 20.89
C ALA A 158 12.44 -3.25 21.77
N LEU A 159 11.34 -3.99 21.56
CA LEU A 159 10.12 -3.90 22.36
C LEU A 159 10.31 -4.48 23.78
N GLN A 160 11.02 -5.61 23.90
CA GLN A 160 11.35 -6.21 25.21
C GLN A 160 12.22 -5.28 26.07
N ASN A 161 13.06 -4.46 25.44
CA ASN A 161 13.93 -3.51 26.12
C ASN A 161 13.25 -2.17 26.48
N ARG A 162 11.96 -1.99 26.16
CA ARG A 162 11.17 -0.80 26.55
C ARG A 162 10.43 -1.06 27.87
N ASP A 163 10.08 0.03 28.56
CA ASP A 163 9.37 -0.04 29.85
C ASP A 163 8.11 -0.90 29.75
N ALA A 164 8.01 -1.90 30.63
CA ALA A 164 6.85 -2.80 30.70
C ALA A 164 5.54 -2.07 31.04
N HIS A 165 5.62 -0.88 31.66
CA HIS A 165 4.47 -0.04 31.97
C HIS A 165 3.75 0.48 30.70
N LEU A 166 4.38 0.44 29.52
CA LEU A 166 3.71 0.74 28.23
C LEU A 166 2.66 -0.32 27.85
N GLY A 167 2.73 -1.52 28.42
CA GLY A 167 1.75 -2.59 28.26
C GLY A 167 0.57 -2.51 29.23
N GLU A 168 0.57 -1.55 30.16
CA GLU A 168 -0.55 -1.33 31.07
C GLU A 168 -1.70 -0.63 30.33
N HIS A 169 -2.85 -1.29 30.32
CA HIS A 169 -4.07 -0.68 29.82
C HIS A 169 -4.71 0.19 30.91
N GLY A 170 -5.36 1.28 30.49
CA GLY A 170 -6.09 2.16 31.42
C GLY A 170 -7.09 1.40 32.30
N SER A 171 -7.47 2.00 33.42
CA SER A 171 -8.12 1.32 34.56
C SER A 171 -9.35 0.47 34.22
N PHE A 172 -10.10 0.79 33.16
CA PHE A 172 -11.26 0.00 32.71
C PHE A 172 -10.90 -1.23 31.87
N LEU A 173 -9.83 -1.16 31.05
CA LEU A 173 -9.40 -2.28 30.20
C LEU A 173 -8.60 -3.33 30.97
N SER A 174 -7.89 -2.93 32.03
CA SER A 174 -7.09 -3.83 32.88
C SER A 174 -7.93 -4.90 33.60
N TYR A 175 -9.23 -4.67 33.79
CA TYR A 175 -10.14 -5.66 34.37
C TYR A 175 -10.52 -6.81 33.42
N PHE A 176 -10.52 -6.55 32.10
CA PHE A 176 -10.93 -7.52 31.08
C PHE A 176 -9.77 -8.07 30.24
N LEU A 177 -8.67 -7.32 30.11
CA LEU A 177 -7.49 -7.73 29.35
C LEU A 177 -6.28 -7.87 30.28
N ASN A 178 -5.63 -9.02 30.18
CA ASN A 178 -4.34 -9.27 30.83
C ASN A 178 -3.29 -8.26 30.32
N THR A 179 -2.35 -7.90 31.19
CA THR A 179 -1.21 -7.03 30.83
C THR A 179 -0.45 -7.64 29.66
N TRP A 180 -0.28 -6.88 28.58
CA TRP A 180 0.45 -7.36 27.41
C TRP A 180 1.95 -7.43 27.68
N GLU A 181 2.56 -8.57 27.40
CA GLU A 181 4.01 -8.70 27.41
C GLU A 181 4.62 -7.96 26.21
N MET A 182 5.41 -6.93 26.50
CA MET A 182 6.14 -6.15 25.49
C MET A 182 7.18 -7.05 24.80
N GLY A 183 7.01 -7.31 23.49
CA GLY A 183 7.87 -8.21 22.74
C GLY A 183 7.17 -8.92 21.58
N ALA A 184 7.38 -10.24 21.47
CA ALA A 184 6.82 -11.09 20.42
C ALA A 184 5.29 -11.24 20.50
N GLU A 185 4.74 -11.31 21.71
CA GLU A 185 3.29 -11.39 21.89
C GLU A 185 2.60 -10.10 21.46
N PHE A 186 3.10 -8.93 21.89
CA PHE A 186 2.62 -7.63 21.41
C PHE A 186 2.58 -7.56 19.88
N LEU A 187 3.67 -7.98 19.22
CA LEU A 187 3.75 -7.96 17.77
C LEU A 187 2.76 -8.92 17.11
N ALA A 188 2.62 -10.13 17.65
CA ALA A 188 1.66 -11.12 17.17
C ALA A 188 0.24 -10.56 17.27
N GLN A 189 -0.10 -9.96 18.41
CA GLN A 189 -1.42 -9.36 18.62
C GLN A 189 -1.67 -8.16 17.71
N CYS A 190 -0.68 -7.32 17.40
CA CYS A 190 -0.80 -6.30 16.36
C CYS A 190 -1.10 -6.91 14.99
N LYS A 191 -0.42 -8.00 14.60
CA LYS A 191 -0.70 -8.70 13.34
C LYS A 191 -2.12 -9.28 13.31
N TRP A 192 -2.56 -9.89 14.42
CA TRP A 192 -3.91 -10.43 14.56
C TRP A 192 -4.98 -9.34 14.54
N GLY A 193 -4.77 -8.23 15.25
CA GLY A 193 -5.70 -7.10 15.29
C GLY A 193 -5.88 -6.44 13.92
N VAL A 194 -4.79 -6.33 13.15
CA VAL A 194 -4.85 -5.82 11.77
C VAL A 194 -5.57 -6.81 10.84
N LEU A 195 -5.37 -8.12 11.04
CA LEU A 195 -6.11 -9.15 10.30
C LEU A 195 -7.61 -9.13 10.64
N GLN A 196 -7.95 -8.97 11.92
CA GLN A 196 -9.34 -8.83 12.38
C GLN A 196 -10.01 -7.58 11.80
N TYR A 197 -9.29 -6.45 11.80
CA TYR A 197 -9.76 -5.22 11.18
C TYR A 197 -10.10 -5.41 9.70
N VAL A 198 -9.28 -6.18 8.96
CA VAL A 198 -9.53 -6.49 7.55
C VAL A 198 -10.79 -7.33 7.34
N VAL A 199 -11.15 -8.18 8.30
CA VAL A 199 -12.32 -9.08 8.22
C VAL A 199 -13.62 -8.39 8.67
N ILE A 200 -13.54 -7.46 9.62
CA ILE A 200 -14.71 -6.83 10.25
C ILE A 200 -15.24 -5.65 9.43
N ARG A 201 -14.40 -5.03 8.61
CA ARG A 201 -14.71 -3.78 7.90
C ARG A 201 -15.66 -3.96 6.72
#